data_AF-A0A4Q1RDC6-F1
#
_entry.id   AF-A0A4Q1RDC6-F1
#
_cell.length_a   1.000
_cell.length_b   1.000
_cell.length_c   1.000
_cell.angle_alpha   90.00
_cell.angle_beta   90.00
_cell.angle_gamma   90.00
#
_symmetry.space_group_name_H-M   'P 1'
#
loop_
_entity.id
_entity.type
_entity.pdbx_description
1 polymer ?
#
loop_
_entity_poly.entity_id
_entity_poly.type
_entity_poly.pdbx_seq_one_letter_code
_entity_poly.pdbx_strand_id
1 'polypeptide(L)'
;MNFKINNKKKEESKMGACYDVRVKIAIKKGKENNAVSTLRSYIEKHDGHGIIFNLDKFASEGTTPDTLEGLLKIFLCGTDYWNPVIKHGRKWLHYYNGFDASYGWESVMMEMFEVLAPFLENKSEMYIYPDEDYDHIVVKNGRCVQEH
;
A
#
# COMPACT_ATOMS: atom_id res chain seq x y z
N MET A 1 0.30 14.55 51.90
CA MET A 1 0.41 13.31 51.10
C MET A 1 -0.97 13.05 50.52
N ASN A 2 -1.18 13.27 49.22
CA ASN A 2 -2.39 12.81 48.53
C ASN A 2 -2.12 12.69 47.03
N PHE A 3 -2.72 11.63 46.47
CA PHE A 3 -2.29 10.86 45.32
C PHE A 3 -2.35 11.64 44.00
N LYS A 4 -1.27 11.57 43.20
CA LYS A 4 -1.33 11.87 41.76
C LYS A 4 -2.06 10.71 41.08
N ILE A 5 -3.22 10.98 40.51
CA ILE A 5 -3.88 10.07 39.58
C ILE A 5 -3.07 10.12 38.28
N ASN A 6 -2.21 9.13 38.09
CA ASN A 6 -1.56 8.90 36.81
C ASN A 6 -2.60 8.34 35.84
N ASN A 7 -3.17 9.20 35.00
CA ASN A 7 -3.86 8.78 33.78
C ASN A 7 -2.83 8.18 32.83
N LYS A 8 -2.43 6.92 33.06
CA LYS A 8 -1.86 6.09 32.01
C LYS A 8 -2.98 5.92 30.98
N LYS A 9 -2.89 6.64 29.86
CA LYS A 9 -3.61 6.30 28.65
C LYS A 9 -3.35 4.81 28.43
N LYS A 10 -4.41 4.01 28.45
CA LYS A 10 -4.39 2.64 27.98
C LYS A 10 -3.98 2.73 26.52
N GLU A 11 -2.73 2.37 26.20
CA GLU A 11 -2.39 1.99 24.84
C GLU A 11 -3.25 0.75 24.57
N GLU A 12 -4.34 0.94 23.85
CA GLU A 12 -4.99 -0.15 23.16
C GLU A 12 -3.93 -0.71 22.21
N SER A 13 -3.47 -1.93 22.49
CA SER A 13 -2.63 -2.70 21.58
C SER A 13 -3.42 -2.82 20.27
N LYS A 14 -3.10 -1.99 19.29
CA LYS A 14 -3.63 -2.17 17.94
C LYS A 14 -3.11 -3.52 17.47
N MET A 15 -3.98 -4.51 17.37
CA MET A 15 -3.64 -5.78 16.73
C MET A 15 -3.30 -5.46 15.27
N GLY A 16 -2.01 -5.47 14.96
CA GLY A 16 -1.46 -5.17 13.65
C GLY A 16 -0.49 -6.27 13.24
N ALA A 17 -0.13 -6.25 11.96
CA ALA A 17 0.84 -7.15 11.38
C ALA A 17 2.04 -6.33 10.90
N CYS A 18 3.21 -6.98 10.89
CA CYS A 18 4.35 -6.49 10.12
C CYS A 18 4.24 -7.09 8.72
N TYR A 19 4.10 -6.23 7.72
CA TYR A 19 4.04 -6.64 6.32
C TYR A 19 5.40 -6.41 5.66
N ASP A 20 5.91 -7.44 5.01
CA ASP A 20 6.90 -7.28 3.95
C ASP A 20 6.18 -7.30 2.60
N VAL A 21 6.41 -6.32 1.73
CA VAL A 21 5.73 -6.23 0.43
C VAL A 21 6.74 -6.14 -0.70
N ARG A 22 6.55 -6.97 -1.72
CA ARG A 22 7.35 -6.95 -2.97
C ARG A 22 6.42 -6.76 -4.15
N VAL A 23 6.61 -5.67 -4.89
CA VAL A 23 5.86 -5.37 -6.10
C VAL A 23 6.78 -5.33 -7.30
N LYS A 24 6.32 -5.91 -8.40
CA LYS A 24 6.92 -5.78 -9.73
C LYS A 24 5.81 -5.48 -10.71
N ILE A 25 5.78 -4.26 -11.22
CA ILE A 25 4.72 -3.80 -12.12
C ILE A 25 5.29 -3.19 -13.38
N ALA A 26 4.55 -3.31 -14.47
CA ALA A 26 4.75 -2.51 -15.66
C ALA A 26 3.41 -1.96 -16.09
N ILE A 27 3.33 -0.65 -16.30
CA ILE A 27 2.12 0.03 -16.75
C ILE A 27 2.01 -0.13 -18.27
N LYS A 28 0.83 -0.49 -18.76
CA LYS A 28 0.52 -0.52 -20.19
C LYS A 28 0.75 0.87 -20.80
N LYS A 29 1.31 0.91 -22.00
CA LYS A 29 1.61 2.18 -22.69
C LYS A 29 0.39 3.12 -22.71
N GLY A 30 0.57 4.34 -22.21
CA GLY A 30 -0.46 5.39 -22.19
C GLY A 30 -1.56 5.18 -21.14
N LYS A 31 -1.38 4.30 -20.16
CA LYS A 31 -2.38 4.04 -19.09
C LYS A 31 -1.99 4.55 -17.70
N GLU A 32 -0.85 5.23 -17.57
CA GLU A 32 -0.36 5.73 -16.28
C GLU A 32 -1.33 6.71 -15.62
N ASN A 33 -1.85 7.70 -16.36
CA ASN A 33 -2.83 8.63 -15.83
C ASN A 33 -4.12 7.93 -15.37
N ASN A 34 -4.56 6.88 -16.06
CA ASN A 34 -5.72 6.07 -15.66
C ASN A 34 -5.45 5.30 -14.37
N ALA A 35 -4.25 4.72 -14.24
CA ALA A 35 -3.83 4.02 -13.03
C ALA A 35 -3.79 4.98 -11.82
N VAL A 36 -3.12 6.13 -11.97
CA VAL A 36 -3.04 7.18 -10.94
C VAL A 36 -4.44 7.67 -10.56
N SER A 37 -5.28 8.01 -11.54
CA SER A 37 -6.65 8.48 -11.29
C SER A 37 -7.50 7.43 -10.56
N THR A 38 -7.37 6.15 -10.91
CA THR A 38 -8.17 5.08 -10.29
C THR A 38 -7.81 4.90 -8.82
N LEU A 39 -6.52 4.91 -8.49
CA LEU A 39 -6.06 4.82 -7.11
C LEU A 39 -6.42 6.06 -6.28
N ARG A 40 -6.33 7.25 -6.87
CA ARG A 40 -6.80 8.47 -6.21
C ARG A 40 -8.28 8.38 -5.86
N SER A 41 -9.11 7.97 -6.81
CA SER A 41 -10.54 7.79 -6.57
C SER A 41 -10.83 6.70 -5.53
N TYR A 42 -9.99 5.66 -5.43
CA TYR A 42 -10.07 4.70 -4.33
C TYR A 42 -9.82 5.39 -2.99
N ILE A 43 -8.72 6.13 -2.83
CA ILE A 43 -8.42 6.87 -1.60
C ILE A 43 -9.57 7.83 -1.26
N GLU A 44 -10.03 8.66 -2.21
CA GLU A 44 -11.11 9.63 -2.01
C GLU A 44 -12.42 8.99 -1.54
N LYS A 45 -12.73 7.77 -1.98
CA LYS A 45 -13.94 7.05 -1.60
C LYS A 45 -13.84 6.40 -0.21
N HIS A 46 -12.65 6.02 0.21
CA HIS A 46 -12.43 5.14 1.36
C HIS A 46 -11.78 5.85 2.57
N ASP A 47 -11.03 6.93 2.36
CA ASP A 47 -10.38 7.67 3.43
C ASP A 47 -11.41 8.30 4.38
N GLY A 48 -11.22 8.09 5.68
CA GLY A 48 -12.18 8.49 6.71
C GLY A 48 -13.43 7.59 6.82
N HIS A 49 -13.57 6.57 5.96
CA HIS A 49 -14.68 5.62 5.94
C HIS A 49 -14.24 4.20 6.34
N GLY A 50 -13.57 4.09 7.49
CA GLY A 50 -13.04 2.82 8.01
C GLY A 50 -11.60 2.51 7.58
N ILE A 51 -11.07 3.26 6.61
CA ILE A 51 -9.66 3.26 6.22
C ILE A 51 -9.09 4.66 6.49
N ILE A 52 -7.87 4.74 7.01
CA ILE A 52 -7.17 6.01 7.27
C ILE A 52 -5.83 5.95 6.54
N PHE A 53 -5.71 6.71 5.45
CA PHE A 53 -4.51 6.73 4.61
C PHE A 53 -3.38 7.64 5.13
N ASN A 54 -3.64 8.41 6.20
CA ASN A 54 -2.67 9.33 6.80
C ASN A 54 -2.07 10.33 5.78
N LEU A 55 -2.89 10.85 4.86
CA LEU A 55 -2.46 11.72 3.77
C LEU A 55 -1.69 12.96 4.25
N ASP A 56 -2.12 13.58 5.36
CA ASP A 56 -1.42 14.74 5.93
C ASP A 56 0.01 14.41 6.37
N LYS A 57 0.22 13.20 6.93
CA LYS A 57 1.55 12.75 7.37
C LYS A 57 2.44 12.49 6.16
N PHE A 58 1.94 11.77 5.15
CA PHE A 58 2.67 11.58 3.89
C PHE A 58 3.01 12.90 3.20
N ALA A 59 2.08 13.86 3.17
CA ALA A 59 2.31 15.17 2.59
C ALA A 59 3.42 15.93 3.34
N SER A 60 3.46 15.83 4.68
CA SER A 60 4.53 16.44 5.49
C SER A 60 5.92 15.83 5.22
N GLU A 61 5.97 14.60 4.72
CA GLU A 61 7.17 13.88 4.29
C GLU A 61 7.47 14.05 2.79
N GLY A 62 6.69 14.87 2.08
CA GLY A 62 6.86 15.15 0.66
C GLY A 62 6.29 14.08 -0.28
N THR A 63 5.43 13.19 0.22
CA THR A 63 4.71 12.19 -0.58
C THR A 63 3.30 12.68 -0.87
N THR A 64 2.91 12.74 -2.15
CA THR A 64 1.56 13.13 -2.57
C THR A 64 0.91 12.04 -3.44
N PRO A 65 -0.43 11.96 -3.48
CA PRO A 65 -1.15 10.95 -4.29
C PRO A 65 -1.22 11.31 -5.80
N ASP A 66 -0.36 12.20 -6.30
CA ASP A 66 -0.42 12.68 -7.68
C ASP A 66 0.42 11.86 -8.67
N THR A 67 1.26 10.96 -8.16
CA THR A 67 2.14 10.10 -8.96
C THR A 67 1.93 8.64 -8.58
N LEU A 68 2.24 7.71 -9.50
CA LEU A 68 2.15 6.29 -9.20
C LEU A 68 3.04 5.90 -8.01
N GLU A 69 4.28 6.40 -7.96
CA GLU A 69 5.18 6.14 -6.83
C GLU A 69 4.65 6.70 -5.51
N GLY A 70 4.08 7.91 -5.52
CA GLY A 70 3.49 8.49 -4.33
C GLY A 70 2.30 7.68 -3.83
N LEU A 71 1.46 7.20 -4.74
CA LEU A 71 0.37 6.28 -4.41
C LEU A 71 0.89 4.94 -3.89
N LEU A 72 1.88 4.31 -4.55
CA LEU A 72 2.49 3.08 -4.05
C LEU A 72 3.05 3.25 -2.64
N LYS A 73 3.68 4.40 -2.34
CA LYS A 73 4.11 4.72 -0.97
C LYS A 73 2.92 4.81 -0.02
N ILE A 74 1.86 5.52 -0.37
CA ILE A 74 0.67 5.66 0.49
C ILE A 74 0.04 4.30 0.82
N PHE A 75 -0.02 3.38 -0.15
CA PHE A 75 -0.61 2.05 0.06
C PHE A 75 0.35 1.05 0.72
N LEU A 76 1.64 1.13 0.43
CA LEU A 76 2.63 0.07 0.72
C LEU A 76 3.78 0.56 1.61
N CYS A 77 3.58 1.66 2.31
CA CYS A 77 4.53 2.22 3.25
C CYS A 77 3.83 2.60 4.55
N GLY A 78 4.48 2.32 5.66
CA GLY A 78 4.16 2.95 6.93
C GLY A 78 4.62 4.41 6.92
N THR A 79 4.21 5.17 7.93
CA THR A 79 4.52 6.61 8.00
C THR A 79 5.73 6.91 8.88
N ASP A 80 6.60 5.94 9.18
CA ASP A 80 7.63 6.08 10.22
C ASP A 80 9.05 6.23 9.66
N TYR A 81 9.21 6.97 8.56
CA TYR A 81 10.50 7.24 7.89
C TYR A 81 11.21 6.03 7.26
N TRP A 82 10.51 4.90 7.10
CA TRP A 82 11.02 3.76 6.34
C TRP A 82 10.87 4.06 4.86
N ASN A 83 12.00 4.20 4.17
CA ASN A 83 11.97 4.50 2.74
C ASN A 83 11.94 3.20 1.94
N PRO A 84 10.97 3.03 1.02
CA PRO A 84 10.94 1.87 0.17
C PRO A 84 12.12 1.86 -0.78
N VAL A 85 12.53 0.65 -1.17
CA VAL A 85 13.47 0.45 -2.28
C VAL A 85 12.68 0.48 -3.58
N ILE A 86 12.90 1.51 -4.40
CA ILE A 86 12.29 1.64 -5.72
C ILE A 86 13.39 1.51 -6.79
N LYS A 87 13.22 0.56 -7.72
CA LYS A 87 14.17 0.31 -8.83
C LYS A 87 13.44 0.37 -10.17
N HIS A 88 13.96 1.22 -11.06
CA HIS A 88 13.44 1.38 -12.41
C HIS A 88 14.25 0.53 -13.39
N GLY A 89 13.62 -0.51 -13.92
CA GLY A 89 14.08 -1.21 -15.11
C GLY A 89 13.57 -0.55 -16.39
N ARG A 90 13.97 -1.08 -17.55
CA ARG A 90 13.51 -0.57 -18.86
C ARG A 90 11.99 -0.68 -19.08
N LYS A 91 11.36 -1.67 -18.45
CA LYS A 91 9.91 -1.92 -18.53
C LYS A 91 9.26 -2.02 -17.15
N TRP A 92 9.98 -2.55 -16.18
CA TRP A 92 9.44 -2.94 -14.88
C TRP A 92 9.89 -1.96 -13.80
N LEU A 93 8.94 -1.51 -12.99
CA LEU A 93 9.18 -0.88 -11.70
C LEU A 93 9.15 -1.98 -10.65
N HIS A 94 10.19 -2.01 -9.82
CA HIS A 94 10.25 -2.87 -8.65
C HIS A 94 10.17 -2.02 -7.40
N TYR A 95 9.31 -2.40 -6.47
CA TYR A 95 9.12 -1.74 -5.19
C TYR A 95 9.25 -2.80 -4.09
N TYR A 96 9.97 -2.48 -3.02
CA TYR A 96 10.08 -3.32 -1.84
C TYR A 96 10.03 -2.46 -0.59
N ASN A 97 9.24 -2.89 0.39
CA ASN A 97 9.19 -2.24 1.69
C ASN A 97 8.67 -3.19 2.78
N GLY A 98 9.10 -2.95 4.02
CA GLY A 98 8.52 -3.54 5.22
C GLY A 98 7.83 -2.46 6.05
N PHE A 99 6.64 -2.71 6.60
CA PHE A 99 5.93 -1.75 7.45
C PHE A 99 4.87 -2.39 8.35
N ASP A 100 4.61 -1.73 9.48
CA ASP A 100 3.54 -2.11 10.39
C ASP A 100 2.20 -1.48 9.96
N ALA A 101 1.14 -2.28 9.92
CA ALA A 101 -0.23 -1.80 9.69
C ALA A 101 -1.27 -2.69 10.38
N SER A 102 -2.55 -2.31 10.32
CA SER A 102 -3.62 -3.17 10.83
C SER A 102 -3.76 -4.44 9.98
N TYR A 103 -4.30 -5.52 10.55
CA TYR A 103 -4.60 -6.74 9.78
C TYR A 103 -5.53 -6.47 8.58
N GLY A 104 -6.47 -5.52 8.69
CA GLY A 104 -7.33 -5.14 7.57
C GLY A 104 -6.59 -4.44 6.41
N TRP A 105 -5.34 -4.04 6.60
CA TRP A 105 -4.56 -3.38 5.54
C TRP A 105 -4.16 -4.33 4.42
N GLU A 106 -4.06 -5.63 4.70
CA GLU A 106 -3.89 -6.67 3.68
C GLU A 106 -4.94 -6.58 2.57
N SER A 107 -6.22 -6.51 2.95
CA SER A 107 -7.33 -6.36 1.99
C SER A 107 -7.21 -5.06 1.18
N VAL A 108 -6.76 -3.96 1.81
CA VAL A 108 -6.53 -2.69 1.12
C VAL A 108 -5.44 -2.83 0.04
N MET A 109 -4.35 -3.56 0.34
CA MET A 109 -3.29 -3.82 -0.62
C MET A 109 -3.76 -4.71 -1.78
N MET A 110 -4.50 -5.79 -1.49
CA MET A 110 -5.06 -6.66 -2.51
C MET A 110 -6.04 -5.91 -3.44
N GLU A 111 -6.97 -5.15 -2.88
CA GLU A 111 -7.94 -4.35 -3.63
C GLU A 111 -7.25 -3.28 -4.48
N MET A 112 -6.22 -2.60 -3.93
CA MET A 112 -5.40 -1.63 -4.67
C MET A 112 -4.80 -2.26 -5.94
N PHE A 113 -4.26 -3.48 -5.82
CA PHE A 113 -3.67 -4.16 -6.98
C PHE A 113 -4.72 -4.67 -7.96
N GLU A 114 -5.88 -5.10 -7.46
CA GLU A 114 -7.02 -5.50 -8.29
C GLU A 114 -7.52 -4.34 -9.16
N VAL A 115 -7.71 -3.15 -8.59
CA VAL A 115 -8.15 -1.98 -9.35
C VAL A 115 -7.07 -1.47 -10.33
N LEU A 116 -5.80 -1.74 -10.05
CA LEU A 116 -4.69 -1.46 -10.98
C LEU A 116 -4.60 -2.46 -12.14
N ALA A 117 -4.99 -3.71 -11.94
CA ALA A 117 -4.74 -4.81 -12.89
C ALA A 117 -5.15 -4.52 -14.35
N PRO A 118 -6.26 -3.82 -14.65
CA PRO A 118 -6.62 -3.46 -16.02
C PRO A 118 -5.57 -2.60 -16.74
N PHE A 119 -4.79 -1.81 -16.00
CA PHE A 119 -3.77 -0.89 -16.51
C PHE A 119 -2.36 -1.49 -16.52
N LEU A 120 -2.19 -2.65 -15.90
CA LEU A 120 -0.92 -3.34 -15.78
C LEU A 120 -0.68 -4.33 -16.93
N GLU A 121 0.57 -4.48 -17.31
CA GLU A 121 1.06 -5.54 -18.20
C GLU A 121 0.90 -6.91 -17.52
N ASN A 122 0.62 -7.95 -18.32
CA ASN A 122 0.59 -9.32 -17.82
C ASN A 122 1.93 -9.67 -17.13
N LYS A 123 1.85 -10.48 -16.07
CA LYS A 123 2.98 -10.82 -15.17
C LYS A 123 3.46 -9.69 -14.27
N SER A 124 2.72 -8.58 -14.19
CA SER A 124 2.83 -7.71 -13.01
C SER A 124 2.35 -8.48 -11.79
N GLU A 125 3.06 -8.39 -10.68
CA GLU A 125 2.82 -9.22 -9.50
C GLU A 125 3.09 -8.45 -8.20
N MET A 126 2.40 -8.86 -7.15
CA MET A 126 2.63 -8.40 -5.79
C MET A 126 2.64 -9.59 -4.84
N TYR A 127 3.61 -9.57 -3.92
CA TYR A 127 3.67 -10.47 -2.78
C TYR A 127 3.45 -9.63 -1.52
N ILE A 128 2.54 -10.07 -0.66
CA ILE A 128 2.28 -9.51 0.66
C ILE A 128 2.66 -10.60 1.66
N TYR A 129 3.59 -10.33 2.57
CA TYR A 129 4.01 -11.29 3.59
C TYR A 129 3.52 -10.79 4.96
N PRO A 130 2.33 -11.18 5.43
CA PRO A 130 1.92 -11.01 6.82
C PRO A 130 2.56 -12.10 7.69
N ASP A 131 3.38 -11.72 8.66
CA ASP A 131 3.94 -12.65 9.65
C ASP A 131 4.65 -13.89 9.01
N GLU A 132 4.03 -15.08 9.00
CA GLU A 132 4.62 -16.36 8.51
C GLU A 132 4.02 -16.89 7.19
N ASP A 133 3.03 -16.23 6.59
CA ASP A 133 2.44 -16.62 5.30
C ASP A 133 2.67 -15.54 4.24
N TYR A 134 2.16 -15.76 3.02
CA TYR A 134 2.10 -14.71 2.02
C TYR A 134 0.86 -14.83 1.15
N ASP A 135 0.40 -13.70 0.61
CA ASP A 135 -0.45 -13.67 -0.58
C ASP A 135 0.44 -13.43 -1.79
N HIS A 136 0.19 -14.16 -2.87
CA HIS A 136 0.80 -13.86 -4.18
C HIS A 136 -0.27 -13.64 -5.23
N ILE A 137 -0.30 -12.42 -5.75
CA ILE A 137 -1.24 -12.01 -6.78
C ILE A 137 -0.53 -11.57 -8.05
N VAL A 138 -1.07 -11.97 -9.20
CA VAL A 138 -0.49 -11.72 -10.52
C VAL A 138 -1.52 -11.25 -11.53
N VAL A 139 -1.10 -10.37 -12.43
CA VAL A 139 -1.94 -9.89 -13.52
C VAL A 139 -1.94 -10.89 -14.68
N LYS A 140 -3.13 -11.42 -14.98
CA LYS A 140 -3.43 -12.26 -16.15
C LYS A 140 -4.58 -11.65 -16.95
N ASN A 141 -4.28 -11.20 -18.16
CA ASN A 141 -5.25 -10.61 -19.10
C ASN A 141 -6.02 -9.41 -18.50
N GLY A 142 -5.31 -8.54 -17.78
CA GLY A 142 -5.88 -7.36 -17.14
C GLY A 142 -6.74 -7.65 -15.91
N ARG A 143 -6.69 -8.87 -15.37
CA ARG A 143 -7.33 -9.25 -14.11
C ARG A 143 -6.27 -9.67 -13.09
N CYS A 144 -6.56 -9.41 -11.83
CA CYS A 144 -5.80 -9.94 -10.71
C CYS A 144 -6.19 -11.42 -10.51
N VAL A 145 -5.21 -12.28 -10.30
CA VAL A 145 -5.39 -13.70 -9.99
C VAL A 145 -4.49 -14.02 -8.81
N GLN A 146 -5.07 -14.55 -7.75
CA GLN A 146 -4.32 -15.10 -6.61
C GLN A 146 -3.74 -16.47 -6.98
N GLU A 147 -2.44 -16.65 -6.76
CA GLU A 147 -1.70 -17.90 -7.01
C GLU A 147 -1.34 -18.65 -5.72
N HIS A 148 -1.27 -17.93 -4.60
CA HIS A 148 -1.16 -18.44 -3.24
C HIS A 148 -1.94 -17.49 -2.33
#